data_AF-A0AAV9C3W6-F1
#
_entry.id   AF-A0AAV9C3W6-F1
#
_cell.length_a   1.000
_cell.length_b   1.000
_cell.length_c   1.000
_cell.angle_alpha   90.00
_cell.angle_beta   90.00
_cell.angle_gamma   90.00
#
_symmetry.space_group_name_H-M   'P 1'
#
loop_
_entity.id
_entity.type
_entity.pdbx_description
1 polymer ?
#
loop_
_entity_poly.entity_id
_entity_poly.type
_entity_poly.pdbx_seq_one_letter_code
_entity_poly.pdbx_strand_id
1 'polypeptide(L)'
;MAAWCSARTMVSPVAATAADLGGSLRLRAPPLAAGFCCASVAGSRLWWSSSQSSKARRPFACLNATISSIAATKEAIQTEKAPAALGPYSQAIKSNNLLFMSGVLGLVPETGKFVSENVEEQTEQVLKNMGEILKASGATYASVVKTTIMLADLKDFKKVNEIYAKYFPSPAPARSTYQVAALPMDARIEIECIATL
;
A
#
# COMPACT_ATOMS: atom_id res chain seq x y z
N MET A 1 44.89 -25.76 -32.03
CA MET A 1 44.46 -27.16 -32.20
C MET A 1 43.00 -27.25 -31.78
N ALA A 2 42.15 -27.76 -32.68
CA ALA A 2 40.74 -28.18 -32.54
C ALA A 2 39.76 -27.19 -31.86
N ALA A 3 38.88 -26.44 -32.54
CA ALA A 3 37.80 -26.83 -33.46
C ALA A 3 36.90 -27.94 -32.89
N TRP A 4 35.69 -27.57 -32.44
CA TRP A 4 34.48 -28.36 -32.67
C TRP A 4 33.23 -27.49 -32.69
N CYS A 5 32.41 -27.80 -33.68
CA CYS A 5 31.27 -27.11 -34.22
C CYS A 5 30.05 -27.99 -33.95
N SER A 6 28.87 -27.42 -33.63
CA SER A 6 27.62 -27.85 -34.29
C SER A 6 26.45 -26.94 -33.97
N ALA A 7 25.80 -26.48 -35.02
CA ALA A 7 24.51 -25.82 -35.02
C ALA A 7 23.37 -26.85 -35.09
N ARG A 8 22.20 -26.54 -34.53
CA ARG A 8 20.92 -27.07 -35.01
C ARG A 8 19.77 -26.10 -34.70
N THR A 9 19.27 -25.46 -35.76
CA THR A 9 17.95 -24.87 -35.90
C THR A 9 16.88 -25.95 -35.98
N MET A 10 15.69 -25.71 -35.39
CA MET A 10 14.42 -26.23 -35.94
C MET A 10 13.23 -25.37 -35.49
N VAL A 11 12.26 -25.30 -36.39
CA VAL A 11 11.13 -24.37 -36.55
C VAL A 11 9.86 -24.91 -35.87
N SER A 12 8.93 -24.01 -35.51
CA SER A 12 7.55 -24.25 -35.02
C SER A 12 6.66 -25.05 -35.99
N PRO A 13 5.45 -25.48 -35.58
CA PRO A 13 4.26 -24.70 -36.00
C PRO A 13 3.02 -24.70 -35.04
N VAL A 14 2.29 -23.59 -35.14
CA VAL A 14 0.82 -23.34 -35.23
C VAL A 14 -0.17 -24.47 -34.90
N ALA A 15 -1.19 -24.16 -34.09
CA ALA A 15 -2.59 -24.57 -34.35
C ALA A 15 -3.59 -23.65 -33.62
N ALA A 16 -4.32 -22.85 -34.40
CA ALA A 16 -5.60 -22.24 -34.05
C ALA A 16 -6.72 -23.14 -34.57
N THR A 17 -7.82 -23.28 -33.84
CA THR A 17 -9.11 -23.75 -34.39
C THR A 17 -10.27 -23.06 -33.68
N ALA A 18 -11.13 -22.46 -34.51
CA ALA A 18 -12.42 -21.87 -34.20
C ALA A 18 -13.56 -22.90 -34.36
N ALA A 19 -14.70 -22.65 -33.70
CA ALA A 19 -16.09 -23.01 -34.06
C ALA A 19 -16.95 -22.48 -32.89
N ASP A 20 -17.77 -21.44 -32.99
CA ASP A 20 -18.95 -21.16 -33.83
C ASP A 20 -20.19 -22.04 -33.56
N LEU A 21 -21.35 -21.38 -33.64
CA LEU A 21 -22.74 -21.85 -33.84
C LEU A 21 -23.77 -21.60 -32.72
N GLY A 22 -24.61 -20.57 -32.97
CA GLY A 22 -26.09 -20.62 -32.89
C GLY A 22 -26.73 -20.56 -31.49
N GLY A 23 -27.87 -19.91 -31.22
CA GLY A 23 -28.87 -19.26 -32.06
C GLY A 23 -30.21 -19.20 -31.30
N SER A 24 -31.02 -18.18 -31.63
CA SER A 24 -32.48 -18.04 -31.42
C SER A 24 -33.06 -17.60 -30.05
N LEU A 25 -33.54 -16.34 -30.06
CA LEU A 25 -34.93 -15.90 -29.83
C LEU A 25 -35.87 -16.81 -29.02
N ARG A 26 -36.41 -16.28 -27.90
CA ARG A 26 -37.85 -16.33 -27.59
C ARG A 26 -38.34 -15.07 -26.84
N LEU A 27 -39.38 -14.45 -27.41
CA LEU A 27 -40.26 -13.47 -26.79
C LEU A 27 -41.16 -14.13 -25.73
N ARG A 28 -41.50 -13.39 -24.66
CA ARG A 28 -42.88 -13.35 -24.14
C ARG A 28 -43.12 -12.14 -23.22
N ALA A 29 -44.14 -11.36 -23.56
CA ALA A 29 -44.69 -10.25 -22.78
C ALA A 29 -45.53 -10.74 -21.58
N PRO A 30 -45.77 -9.90 -20.55
CA PRO A 30 -46.83 -10.11 -19.57
C PRO A 30 -48.11 -9.33 -19.94
N PRO A 31 -49.32 -9.81 -19.59
CA PRO A 31 -50.54 -9.02 -19.74
C PRO A 31 -50.83 -8.16 -18.51
N LEU A 32 -51.42 -7.00 -18.79
CA LEU A 32 -52.05 -6.06 -17.87
C LEU A 32 -53.37 -6.64 -17.31
N ALA A 33 -53.70 -6.32 -16.05
CA ALA A 33 -55.07 -6.39 -15.56
C ALA A 33 -55.32 -5.23 -14.58
N ALA A 34 -56.24 -4.35 -14.99
CA ALA A 34 -56.82 -3.26 -14.21
C ALA A 34 -58.04 -3.77 -13.41
N GLY A 35 -58.28 -3.19 -12.24
CA GLY A 35 -59.48 -3.45 -11.43
C GLY A 35 -59.84 -2.23 -10.57
N PHE A 36 -60.79 -1.45 -11.07
CA PHE A 36 -61.58 -0.48 -10.31
C PHE A 36 -62.63 -1.21 -9.47
N CYS A 37 -62.85 -0.82 -8.22
CA CYS A 37 -64.21 -0.76 -7.69
C CYS A 37 -64.33 0.21 -6.51
N CYS A 38 -65.39 1.00 -6.57
CA CYS A 38 -65.74 2.14 -5.74
C CYS A 38 -66.83 1.73 -4.75
N ALA A 39 -66.79 2.21 -3.49
CA ALA A 39 -68.00 2.43 -2.68
C ALA A 39 -67.69 3.27 -1.43
N SER A 40 -68.22 4.50 -1.42
CA SER A 40 -68.42 5.29 -0.21
C SER A 40 -69.71 4.86 0.49
N VAL A 41 -69.70 4.85 1.82
CA VAL A 41 -70.91 5.06 2.63
C VAL A 41 -70.66 6.27 3.53
N ALA A 42 -71.46 7.30 3.30
CA ALA A 42 -71.52 8.50 4.10
C ALA A 42 -72.29 8.23 5.41
N GLY A 43 -71.69 8.63 6.53
CA GLY A 43 -72.33 8.67 7.85
C GLY A 43 -71.99 10.00 8.50
N SER A 44 -72.95 10.93 8.45
CA SER A 44 -72.83 12.29 8.96
C SER A 44 -73.16 12.34 10.45
N ARG A 45 -72.39 13.10 11.26
CA ARG A 45 -72.84 14.30 12.01
C ARG A 45 -72.03 14.56 13.29
N LEU A 46 -71.75 15.87 13.44
CA LEU A 46 -71.62 16.68 14.66
C LEU A 46 -70.36 16.59 15.53
N TRP A 47 -69.40 17.42 15.13
CA TRP A 47 -68.84 18.55 15.88
C TRP A 47 -68.73 18.46 17.43
N TRP A 48 -67.50 18.35 17.91
CA TRP A 48 -67.03 19.06 19.11
C TRP A 48 -65.56 19.43 18.92
N SER A 49 -65.26 20.73 19.01
CA SER A 49 -63.93 21.32 18.96
C SER A 49 -63.37 21.40 20.37
N SER A 50 -62.21 20.79 20.64
CA SER A 50 -61.26 21.33 21.61
C SER A 50 -59.93 20.59 21.58
N SER A 51 -58.86 21.38 21.64
CA SER A 51 -57.54 21.05 22.19
C SER A 51 -56.51 20.42 21.24
N GLN A 52 -55.65 21.30 20.73
CA GLN A 52 -54.18 21.19 20.73
C GLN A 52 -53.57 19.78 20.80
N SER A 53 -52.86 19.39 19.74
CA SER A 53 -51.47 18.91 19.88
C SER A 53 -50.80 18.82 18.50
N SER A 54 -50.02 19.83 18.19
CA SER A 54 -49.14 19.89 17.02
C SER A 54 -47.93 18.96 17.21
N LYS A 55 -48.00 17.71 16.76
CA LYS A 55 -46.80 16.87 16.62
C LYS A 55 -46.94 15.94 15.42
N ALA A 56 -46.12 16.22 14.39
CA ALA A 56 -45.41 15.26 13.55
C ALA A 56 -45.31 15.78 12.12
N ARG A 57 -44.21 16.49 11.83
CA ARG A 57 -43.51 16.52 10.54
C ARG A 57 -42.26 17.40 10.69
N ARG A 58 -41.12 16.75 10.90
CA ARG A 58 -39.81 17.31 10.52
C ARG A 58 -39.14 16.25 9.64
N PRO A 59 -39.38 16.22 8.31
CA PRO A 59 -38.39 15.63 7.42
C PRO A 59 -37.21 16.60 7.36
N PHE A 60 -36.02 16.12 7.03
CA PHE A 60 -34.73 16.79 7.24
C PHE A 60 -34.27 16.76 8.70
N ALA A 61 -34.12 15.53 9.22
CA ALA A 61 -32.92 15.26 9.98
C ALA A 61 -31.74 15.52 9.04
N CYS A 62 -31.16 16.72 9.10
CA CYS A 62 -29.79 16.92 8.67
C CYS A 62 -28.97 15.95 9.50
N LEU A 63 -28.65 14.80 8.91
CA LEU A 63 -27.60 13.94 9.40
C LEU A 63 -26.34 14.79 9.26
N ASN A 64 -26.01 15.53 10.32
CA ASN A 64 -24.69 16.08 10.51
C ASN A 64 -23.78 14.86 10.61
N ALA A 65 -23.40 14.31 9.46
CA ALA A 65 -22.17 13.58 9.33
C ALA A 65 -21.12 14.57 9.80
N THR A 66 -20.74 14.45 11.07
CA THR A 66 -19.51 15.01 11.57
C THR A 66 -18.46 14.47 10.64
N ILE A 67 -18.03 15.28 9.69
CA ILE A 67 -16.70 15.18 9.12
C ILE A 67 -15.80 15.39 10.33
N SER A 68 -15.56 14.29 11.06
CA SER A 68 -14.44 14.22 11.98
C SER A 68 -13.28 14.57 11.09
N SER A 69 -12.75 15.77 11.25
CA SER A 69 -11.63 16.23 10.44
C SER A 69 -10.61 15.11 10.47
N ILE A 70 -10.31 14.53 9.32
CA ILE A 70 -9.09 13.75 9.14
C ILE A 70 -7.98 14.81 9.20
N ALA A 71 -7.77 15.38 10.39
CA ALA A 71 -6.60 16.17 10.67
C ALA A 71 -5.46 15.21 10.42
N ALA A 72 -4.60 15.54 9.45
CA ALA A 72 -3.47 14.68 9.10
C ALA A 72 -2.59 14.54 10.35
N THR A 73 -2.72 13.42 11.05
CA THR A 73 -1.97 13.18 12.28
C THR A 73 -0.55 12.87 11.88
N LYS A 74 0.38 13.75 12.26
CA LYS A 74 1.83 13.53 12.14
C LYS A 74 2.30 12.87 13.42
N GLU A 75 2.69 11.61 13.32
CA GLU A 75 3.18 10.81 14.46
C GLU A 75 4.62 10.38 14.20
N ALA A 76 5.52 10.63 15.15
CA ALA A 76 6.90 10.17 15.07
C ALA A 76 6.99 8.72 15.55
N ILE A 77 7.60 7.86 14.73
CA ILE A 77 7.89 6.49 15.10
C ILE A 77 9.30 6.44 15.69
N GLN A 78 9.42 5.78 16.84
CA GLN A 78 10.68 5.60 17.55
C GLN A 78 10.77 4.19 18.13
N THR A 79 11.94 3.57 17.98
CA THR A 79 12.29 2.28 18.59
C THR A 79 13.74 2.29 19.05
N GLU A 80 14.01 1.67 20.20
CA GLU A 80 15.36 1.48 20.74
C GLU A 80 16.13 0.36 20.01
N LYS A 81 15.43 -0.45 19.21
CA LYS A 81 16.02 -1.57 18.45
C LYS A 81 16.59 -1.15 17.09
N ALA A 82 16.48 0.14 16.75
CA ALA A 82 17.11 0.74 15.59
C ALA A 82 17.94 1.94 16.03
N PRO A 83 18.97 2.35 15.26
CA PRO A 83 19.82 3.49 15.61
C PRO A 83 18.99 4.74 15.90
N ALA A 84 19.30 5.43 16.99
CA ALA A 84 18.63 6.68 17.34
C ALA A 84 18.85 7.74 16.26
N ALA A 85 17.86 8.63 16.08
CA ALA A 85 18.05 9.80 15.24
C ALA A 85 18.98 10.80 15.98
N LEU A 86 20.20 10.96 15.47
CA LEU A 86 21.24 11.80 16.09
C LEU A 86 21.20 13.27 15.62
N GLY A 87 20.14 13.66 14.91
CA GLY A 87 19.97 15.01 14.35
C GLY A 87 18.50 15.46 14.34
N PRO A 88 18.19 16.59 13.67
CA PRO A 88 16.83 17.16 13.63
C PRO A 88 15.91 16.39 12.66
N TYR A 89 15.79 15.07 12.84
CA TYR A 89 14.94 14.17 12.06
C TYR A 89 14.37 13.05 12.95
N SER A 90 13.38 12.31 12.44
CA SER A 90 12.78 11.16 13.12
C SER A 90 13.18 9.87 12.39
N GLN A 91 13.20 8.72 13.07
CA GLN A 91 13.46 7.43 12.40
C GLN A 91 12.43 7.19 11.28
N ALA A 92 11.16 7.45 11.57
CA ALA A 92 10.11 7.56 10.57
C ALA A 92 8.99 8.49 11.04
N ILE A 93 8.22 9.03 10.10
CA ILE A 93 6.98 9.76 10.35
C ILE A 93 5.83 8.98 9.75
N LYS A 94 4.84 8.68 10.59
CA LYS A 94 3.53 8.23 10.15
C LYS A 94 2.67 9.46 9.85
N SER A 95 2.07 9.48 8.67
CA SER A 95 1.10 10.48 8.24
C SER A 95 -0.05 9.79 7.52
N ASN A 96 -1.22 9.79 8.17
CA ASN A 96 -2.39 9.02 7.71
C ASN A 96 -2.03 7.52 7.54
N ASN A 97 -2.29 6.96 6.35
CA ASN A 97 -1.98 5.57 5.97
C ASN A 97 -0.59 5.40 5.34
N LEU A 98 0.28 6.40 5.44
CA LEU A 98 1.65 6.32 4.92
C LEU A 98 2.67 6.44 6.04
N LEU A 99 3.74 5.68 5.89
CA LEU A 99 4.96 5.77 6.68
C LEU A 99 6.08 6.29 5.78
N PHE A 100 6.69 7.39 6.19
CA PHE A 100 7.90 7.93 5.58
C PHE A 100 9.09 7.57 6.48
N MET A 101 9.90 6.61 6.05
CA MET A 101 11.10 6.21 6.75
C MET A 101 12.29 7.04 6.27
N SER A 102 13.05 7.58 7.21
CA SER A 102 14.30 8.29 6.90
C SER A 102 15.34 7.36 6.30
N GLY A 103 16.43 7.92 5.79
CA GLY A 103 17.60 7.16 5.37
C GLY A 103 18.15 6.31 6.52
N VAL A 104 18.18 5.00 6.33
CA VAL A 104 18.68 4.03 7.31
C VAL A 104 20.08 3.58 6.91
N LEU A 105 20.99 3.63 7.89
CA LEU A 105 22.38 3.18 7.78
C LEU A 105 22.60 1.84 8.49
N GLY A 106 23.69 1.17 8.12
CA GLY A 106 24.10 -0.15 8.65
C GLY A 106 24.75 -0.08 10.03
N LEU A 107 24.21 0.74 10.93
CA LEU A 107 24.72 0.94 12.28
C LEU A 107 24.14 -0.12 13.24
N VAL A 108 24.96 -0.60 14.17
CA VAL A 108 24.53 -1.44 15.28
C VAL A 108 23.87 -0.55 16.34
N PRO A 109 22.58 -0.75 16.70
CA PRO A 109 21.85 0.13 17.60
C PRO A 109 22.54 0.35 18.96
N GLU A 110 23.17 -0.69 19.52
CA GLU A 110 23.80 -0.58 20.85
C GLU A 110 25.08 0.27 20.83
N THR A 111 25.80 0.29 19.71
CA THR A 111 27.12 0.94 19.64
C THR A 111 27.13 2.23 18.83
N GLY A 112 26.14 2.44 17.95
CA GLY A 112 26.10 3.54 17.00
C GLY A 112 27.23 3.49 15.96
N LYS A 113 27.87 2.33 15.75
CA LYS A 113 28.96 2.11 14.79
C LYS A 113 28.55 1.12 13.71
N PHE A 114 29.25 1.13 12.57
CA PHE A 114 29.03 0.13 11.54
C PHE A 114 29.43 -1.26 12.00
N VAL A 115 28.67 -2.26 11.56
CA VAL A 115 28.98 -3.68 11.80
C VAL A 115 30.31 -4.07 11.15
N SER A 116 30.59 -3.57 9.95
CA SER A 116 31.89 -3.64 9.29
C SER A 116 32.00 -2.63 8.14
N GLU A 117 33.17 -2.59 7.50
CA GLU A 117 33.44 -1.79 6.30
C GLU A 117 32.89 -2.42 5.01
N ASN A 118 32.38 -3.66 5.08
CA ASN A 118 31.84 -4.39 3.94
C ASN A 118 30.41 -3.96 3.64
N VAL A 119 30.11 -3.68 2.37
CA VAL A 119 28.76 -3.31 1.91
C VAL A 119 27.71 -4.38 2.21
N GLU A 120 28.08 -5.66 2.18
CA GLU A 120 27.17 -6.78 2.39
C GLU A 120 26.64 -6.79 3.83
N GLU A 121 27.54 -6.69 4.80
CA GLU A 121 27.18 -6.65 6.22
C GLU A 121 26.44 -5.35 6.57
N GLN A 122 26.85 -4.21 5.99
CA GLN A 122 26.11 -2.97 6.15
C GLN A 122 24.69 -3.07 5.56
N THR A 123 24.52 -3.70 4.39
CA THR A 123 23.20 -3.90 3.75
C THR A 123 22.30 -4.76 4.64
N GLU A 124 22.83 -5.86 5.17
CA GLU A 124 22.12 -6.75 6.09
C GLU A 124 21.68 -5.99 7.35
N GLN A 125 22.56 -5.15 7.91
CA GLN A 125 22.25 -4.35 9.10
C GLN A 125 21.23 -3.23 8.80
N VAL A 126 21.35 -2.55 7.65
CA VAL A 126 20.36 -1.54 7.19
C VAL A 126 18.98 -2.18 7.16
N LEU A 127 18.85 -3.35 6.51
CA LEU A 127 17.56 -4.02 6.37
C LEU A 127 17.01 -4.42 7.74
N LYS A 128 17.82 -5.01 8.64
CA LYS A 128 17.40 -5.31 10.03
C LYS A 128 16.88 -4.06 10.76
N ASN A 129 17.61 -2.95 10.67
CA ASN A 129 17.22 -1.68 11.28
C ASN A 129 15.88 -1.18 10.71
N MET A 130 15.71 -1.22 9.38
CA MET A 130 14.45 -0.89 8.72
C MET A 130 13.30 -1.79 9.22
N GLY A 131 13.54 -3.10 9.37
CA GLY A 131 12.56 -4.05 9.88
C GLY A 131 12.05 -3.71 11.28
N GLU A 132 12.94 -3.29 12.18
CA GLU A 132 12.54 -2.88 13.53
C GLU A 132 11.74 -1.57 13.53
N ILE A 133 12.07 -0.62 12.65
CA ILE A 133 11.28 0.62 12.49
C ILE A 133 9.90 0.32 11.87
N LEU A 134 9.84 -0.53 10.84
CA LEU A 134 8.58 -0.99 10.24
C LEU A 134 7.71 -1.66 11.31
N LYS A 135 8.29 -2.57 12.09
CA LYS A 135 7.59 -3.27 13.18
C LYS A 135 7.05 -2.30 14.24
N ALA A 136 7.83 -1.29 14.62
CA ALA A 136 7.39 -0.25 15.56
C ALA A 136 6.21 0.58 15.05
N SER A 137 6.08 0.71 13.71
CA SER A 137 4.93 1.37 13.07
C SER A 137 3.72 0.47 12.82
N GLY A 138 3.82 -0.84 13.11
CA GLY A 138 2.80 -1.84 12.77
C GLY A 138 2.87 -2.35 11.31
N ALA A 139 3.93 -2.00 10.59
CA ALA A 139 4.18 -2.41 9.20
C ALA A 139 5.14 -3.61 9.11
N THR A 140 5.25 -4.17 7.91
CA THR A 140 6.26 -5.20 7.57
C THR A 140 6.92 -4.85 6.23
N TYR A 141 7.89 -5.64 5.77
CA TYR A 141 8.49 -5.43 4.43
C TYR A 141 7.46 -5.53 3.30
N ALA A 142 6.39 -6.31 3.47
CA ALA A 142 5.30 -6.41 2.50
C ALA A 142 4.47 -5.12 2.38
N SER A 143 4.53 -4.26 3.40
CA SER A 143 3.87 -2.95 3.41
C SER A 143 4.65 -1.89 2.61
N VAL A 144 5.90 -2.16 2.26
CA VAL A 144 6.76 -1.17 1.58
C VAL A 144 6.36 -1.06 0.11
N VAL A 145 6.13 0.17 -0.34
CA VAL A 145 5.68 0.45 -1.71
C VAL A 145 6.79 1.10 -2.57
N LYS A 146 7.74 1.79 -1.94
CA LYS A 146 8.89 2.43 -2.61
C LYS A 146 10.14 2.34 -1.75
N THR A 147 11.27 2.04 -2.37
CA THR A 147 12.60 2.18 -1.76
C THR A 147 13.52 3.04 -2.63
N THR A 148 14.43 3.77 -1.98
CA THR A 148 15.56 4.44 -2.65
C THR A 148 16.83 3.91 -2.00
N ILE A 149 17.71 3.34 -2.82
CA ILE A 149 18.99 2.77 -2.39
C ILE A 149 20.10 3.67 -2.90
N MET A 150 20.87 4.23 -1.98
CA MET A 150 22.02 5.09 -2.28
C MET A 150 23.28 4.31 -1.95
N LEU A 151 24.17 4.16 -2.93
CA LEU A 151 25.43 3.40 -2.80
C LEU A 151 26.64 4.33 -2.86
N ALA A 152 27.69 3.99 -2.12
CA ALA A 152 28.99 4.64 -2.24
C ALA A 152 29.74 4.23 -3.52
N ASP A 153 29.60 2.96 -3.95
CA ASP A 153 30.15 2.44 -5.21
C ASP A 153 29.11 1.55 -5.92
N LEU A 154 28.77 1.87 -7.16
CA LEU A 154 27.80 1.11 -7.95
C LEU A 154 28.27 -0.31 -8.29
N LYS A 155 29.58 -0.60 -8.18
CA LYS A 155 30.13 -1.97 -8.35
C LYS A 155 29.53 -2.97 -7.35
N ASP A 156 29.02 -2.49 -6.23
CA ASP A 156 28.41 -3.35 -5.20
C ASP A 156 26.95 -3.70 -5.48
N PHE A 157 26.36 -3.16 -6.56
CA PHE A 157 24.93 -3.33 -6.90
C PHE A 157 24.47 -4.79 -6.90
N LYS A 158 25.27 -5.71 -7.46
CA LYS A 158 24.91 -7.13 -7.51
C LYS A 158 24.82 -7.75 -6.11
N LYS A 159 25.83 -7.51 -5.26
CA LYS A 159 25.89 -8.02 -3.89
C LYS A 159 24.72 -7.50 -3.05
N VAL A 160 24.45 -6.19 -3.15
CA VAL A 160 23.33 -5.54 -2.46
C VAL A 160 21.99 -6.14 -2.89
N ASN A 161 21.79 -6.40 -4.18
CA ASN A 161 20.54 -7.00 -4.68
C ASN A 161 20.30 -8.41 -4.15
N GLU A 162 21.34 -9.24 -4.05
CA GLU A 162 21.23 -10.61 -3.54
C GLU A 162 20.76 -10.62 -2.07
N ILE A 163 21.19 -9.65 -1.27
CA ILE A 163 20.75 -9.49 0.12
C ILE A 163 19.34 -8.89 0.15
N TYR A 164 19.12 -7.80 -0.59
CA TYR A 164 17.84 -7.09 -0.66
C TYR A 164 16.67 -8.02 -1.02
N ALA A 165 16.87 -8.92 -1.99
CA ALA A 165 15.84 -9.87 -2.44
C ALA A 165 15.36 -10.85 -1.35
N LYS A 166 16.14 -11.06 -0.28
CA LYS A 166 15.75 -11.92 0.86
C LYS A 166 14.70 -11.25 1.75
N TYR A 167 14.63 -9.92 1.74
CA TYR A 167 13.76 -9.13 2.61
C TYR A 167 12.46 -8.70 1.94
N PHE A 168 12.46 -8.52 0.62
CA PHE A 168 11.32 -8.04 -0.15
C PHE A 168 10.71 -9.16 -1.01
N PRO A 169 9.67 -9.86 -0.54
CA PRO A 169 8.96 -10.84 -1.35
C PRO A 169 8.16 -10.18 -2.48
N SER A 170 7.69 -10.98 -3.43
CA SER A 170 6.83 -10.49 -4.52
C SER A 170 5.40 -10.18 -4.00
N PRO A 171 4.76 -9.07 -4.44
CA PRO A 171 5.31 -8.04 -5.32
C PRO A 171 6.32 -7.14 -4.60
N ALA A 172 7.50 -6.97 -5.20
CA ALA A 172 8.55 -6.13 -4.65
C ALA A 172 8.20 -4.63 -4.81
N PRO A 173 8.69 -3.74 -3.93
CA PRO A 173 8.42 -2.30 -4.01
C PRO A 173 9.00 -1.68 -5.29
N ALA A 174 8.41 -0.55 -5.70
CA ALA A 174 9.07 0.31 -6.67
C ALA A 174 10.45 0.73 -6.14
N ARG A 175 11.45 0.91 -7.01
CA ARG A 175 12.83 1.10 -6.57
C ARG A 175 13.60 2.08 -7.44
N SER A 176 14.43 2.90 -6.78
CA SER A 176 15.48 3.69 -7.40
C SER A 176 16.81 3.30 -6.77
N THR A 177 17.85 3.09 -7.57
CA THR A 177 19.18 2.76 -7.07
C THR A 177 20.23 3.50 -7.87
N TYR A 178 21.11 4.23 -7.17
CA TYR A 178 22.16 5.02 -7.79
C TYR A 178 23.32 5.20 -6.83
N GLN A 179 24.48 5.55 -7.40
CA GLN A 179 25.65 5.93 -6.63
C GLN A 179 25.58 7.42 -6.28
N VAL A 180 26.01 7.76 -5.07
CA VAL A 180 26.13 9.15 -4.60
C VAL A 180 27.59 9.50 -4.33
N ALA A 181 27.89 10.80 -4.20
CA ALA A 181 29.27 11.27 -3.97
C ALA A 181 29.80 10.86 -2.59
N ALA A 182 28.95 10.91 -1.56
CA ALA A 182 29.26 10.51 -0.21
C ALA A 182 27.96 10.19 0.56
N LEU A 183 28.08 9.35 1.58
CA LEU A 183 27.03 9.04 2.54
C LEU A 183 27.45 9.49 3.94
N PRO A 184 26.51 9.72 4.87
CA PRO A 184 26.85 10.09 6.23
C PRO A 184 27.75 9.05 6.90
N MET A 185 28.72 9.52 7.69
CA MET A 185 29.69 8.67 8.38
C MET A 185 30.51 7.75 7.46
N ASP A 186 30.65 8.08 6.17
CA ASP A 186 31.34 7.25 5.17
C ASP A 186 30.70 5.86 4.97
N ALA A 187 29.38 5.77 5.16
CA ALA A 187 28.64 4.52 4.92
C ALA A 187 28.82 4.02 3.47
N ARG A 188 28.67 2.71 3.28
CA ARG A 188 28.68 2.08 1.95
C ARG A 188 27.31 2.10 1.28
N ILE A 189 26.26 2.12 2.09
CA ILE A 189 24.88 2.03 1.65
C ILE A 189 23.95 2.77 2.63
N GLU A 190 22.95 3.43 2.05
CA GLU A 190 21.82 4.00 2.78
C GLU A 190 20.52 3.65 2.04
N ILE A 191 19.48 3.28 2.80
CA ILE A 191 18.16 2.94 2.23
C ILE A 191 17.07 3.72 2.95
N GLU A 192 16.22 4.40 2.18
CA GLU A 192 14.96 4.96 2.65
C GLU A 192 13.77 4.18 2.06
N CYS A 193 12.61 4.28 2.69
CA CYS A 193 11.40 3.68 2.15
C CYS A 193 10.11 4.42 2.51
N ILE A 194 9.10 4.21 1.66
CA ILE A 194 7.72 4.56 1.93
C ILE A 194 6.92 3.27 2.07
N ALA A 195 6.11 3.17 3.13
CA ALA A 195 5.24 2.03 3.37
C ALA A 195 3.78 2.47 3.61
N THR A 196 2.85 1.57 3.33
CA THR A 196 1.43 1.75 3.65
C THR A 196 1.08 1.08 4.97
N LEU A 197 0.26 1.73 5.80
CA LEU A 197 -0.19 1.24 7.10
C LEU A 197 -1.63 0.77 7.07
#